data_AF-A0A8T7FNJ3-F1
#
_entry.id   AF-A0A8T7FNJ3-F1
#
_cell.length_a   1.000
_cell.length_b   1.000
_cell.length_c   1.000
_cell.angle_alpha   90.00
_cell.angle_beta   90.00
_cell.angle_gamma   90.00
#
_symmetry.space_group_name_H-M   'P 1'
#
loop_
_entity.id
_entity.type
_entity.pdbx_description
1 polymer ?
#
loop_
_entity_poly.entity_id
_entity_poly.type
_entity_poly.pdbx_seq_one_letter_code
_entity_poly.pdbx_strand_id
1 'polypeptide(L)'
;MMRKAASVTGSILRSPYGMVFLITLVWHGVTWWFEVPFEVPFNYYISGGLFILDMVVAYALLEALTYFFSQFILPIHPKDRGEIYKRVRIFETGERGQTLFVKNGQVIKHPGEEDKRGLGVIVLDTASAVVLRTDTEIKGPVGPGVKFTDKDEYIANDLGVDLRAQWQYIGPARGRQSLFEPLAFPQFQTL
;
A
#
# COMPACT_ATOMS: atom_id res chain seq x y z
N MET A 1 10.32 -13.79 33.69
CA MET A 1 11.20 -14.06 32.53
C MET A 1 10.51 -14.81 31.38
N MET A 2 9.64 -15.79 31.62
CA MET A 2 8.99 -16.59 30.55
C MET A 2 8.11 -15.79 29.54
N ARG A 3 7.44 -14.71 29.97
CA ARG A 3 6.61 -13.88 29.06
C ARG A 3 7.42 -13.13 27.98
N LYS A 4 8.67 -12.74 28.27
CA LYS A 4 9.55 -12.06 27.29
C LYS A 4 10.14 -13.04 26.28
N ALA A 5 10.42 -14.27 26.68
CA ALA A 5 10.89 -15.30 25.76
C ALA A 5 9.81 -15.64 24.72
N ALA A 6 8.56 -15.86 25.16
CA ALA A 6 7.44 -16.15 24.26
C ALA A 6 7.14 -15.01 23.27
N SER A 7 7.36 -13.74 23.65
CA SER A 7 7.19 -12.62 22.71
C SER A 7 8.29 -12.54 21.65
N VAL A 8 9.52 -12.96 21.97
CA VAL A 8 10.64 -12.99 21.02
C VAL A 8 10.47 -14.13 20.02
N THR A 9 10.11 -15.33 20.47
CA THR A 9 9.83 -16.47 19.57
C THR A 9 8.65 -16.18 18.64
N GLY A 10 7.59 -15.54 19.17
CA GLY A 10 6.46 -15.09 18.37
C GLY A 10 6.82 -14.01 17.34
N SER A 11 7.85 -13.19 17.60
CA SER A 11 8.35 -12.20 16.64
C SER A 11 9.17 -12.85 15.52
N ILE A 12 9.99 -13.85 15.83
CA ILE A 12 10.82 -14.57 14.85
C ILE A 12 9.93 -15.33 13.85
N LEU A 13 8.87 -15.98 14.34
CA LEU A 13 7.91 -16.72 13.51
C LEU A 13 7.00 -15.83 12.65
N ARG A 14 6.91 -14.52 12.95
CA ARG A 14 6.12 -13.57 12.14
C ARG A 14 6.87 -13.06 10.92
N SER A 15 8.20 -13.06 10.96
CA SER A 15 9.02 -12.67 9.82
C SER A 15 9.38 -13.90 8.97
N PRO A 16 9.23 -13.85 7.63
CA PRO A 16 9.67 -14.95 6.77
C PRO A 16 11.17 -15.22 6.89
N TYR A 17 12.00 -14.21 7.11
CA TYR A 17 13.44 -14.40 7.35
C TYR A 17 13.73 -15.20 8.62
N GLY A 18 13.00 -14.91 9.70
CA GLY A 18 13.09 -15.66 10.96
C GLY A 18 12.58 -17.09 10.81
N MET A 19 11.54 -17.30 10.00
CA MET A 19 11.03 -18.64 9.70
C MET A 19 12.03 -19.47 8.88
N VAL A 20 12.62 -18.88 7.84
CA VAL A 20 13.69 -19.53 7.04
C VAL A 20 14.86 -19.93 7.95
N PHE A 21 15.33 -19.01 8.79
CA PHE A 21 16.39 -19.31 9.74
C PHE A 21 16.04 -20.49 10.65
N LEU A 22 14.83 -20.48 11.24
CA LEU A 22 14.40 -21.52 12.16
C LEU A 22 14.27 -22.88 11.46
N ILE A 23 13.69 -22.92 10.26
CA ILE A 23 13.58 -24.15 9.47
C ILE A 23 14.96 -24.71 9.15
N THR A 24 15.88 -23.87 8.66
CA THR A 24 17.25 -24.30 8.34
C THR A 24 17.99 -24.79 9.59
N LEU A 25 17.85 -24.10 10.72
CA LEU A 25 18.42 -24.51 12.00
C LEU A 25 17.86 -25.85 12.48
N VAL A 26 16.54 -26.04 12.42
CA VAL A 26 15.89 -27.29 12.82
C VAL A 26 16.30 -28.43 11.90
N TRP A 27 16.32 -28.20 10.58
CA TRP A 27 16.75 -29.19 9.59
C TRP A 27 18.17 -29.68 9.88
N HIS A 28 19.12 -28.76 10.04
CA HIS A 28 20.51 -29.12 10.37
C HIS A 28 20.64 -29.72 11.77
N GLY A 29 19.86 -29.26 12.74
CA GLY A 29 19.80 -29.87 14.07
C GLY A 29 19.33 -31.33 14.03
N VAL A 30 18.33 -31.64 13.19
CA VAL A 30 17.84 -33.01 12.98
C VAL A 30 18.90 -33.85 12.28
N THR A 31 19.55 -33.35 11.24
CA THR A 31 20.60 -34.13 10.53
C THR A 31 21.82 -34.39 11.40
N TRP A 32 22.20 -33.45 12.27
CA TRP A 32 23.26 -33.65 13.26
C TRP A 32 22.85 -34.64 14.34
N TRP A 33 21.62 -34.56 14.84
CA TRP A 33 21.11 -35.41 15.91
C TRP A 33 20.91 -36.86 15.49
N PHE A 34 20.41 -37.08 14.27
CA PHE A 34 20.15 -38.42 13.75
C PHE A 34 21.36 -39.06 13.08
N GLU A 35 22.55 -38.46 13.19
CA GLU A 35 23.80 -38.91 12.57
C GLU A 35 23.51 -39.56 11.22
N VAL A 36 22.99 -38.76 10.27
CA VAL A 36 22.46 -39.30 9.00
C VAL A 36 23.45 -40.35 8.49
N PRO A 37 23.03 -41.63 8.34
CA PRO A 37 23.94 -42.75 8.11
C PRO A 37 24.39 -42.79 6.65
N PHE A 38 24.81 -41.64 6.12
CA PHE A 38 25.71 -41.60 5.00
C PHE A 38 27.06 -42.05 5.55
N GLU A 39 27.70 -43.00 4.87
CA GLU A 39 28.99 -43.62 5.21
C GLU A 39 30.19 -42.65 5.27
N VAL A 40 29.93 -41.36 5.46
CA VAL A 40 30.87 -40.26 5.49
C VAL A 40 31.08 -39.85 6.96
N PRO A 41 32.32 -39.87 7.48
CA PRO A 41 32.58 -39.43 8.84
C PRO A 41 32.13 -37.97 9.03
N PHE A 42 31.39 -37.73 10.12
CA PHE A 42 30.83 -36.41 10.40
C PHE A 42 31.94 -35.35 10.51
N ASN A 43 31.97 -34.43 9.55
CA ASN A 43 32.94 -33.34 9.51
C ASN A 43 32.23 -32.03 9.84
N TYR A 44 32.52 -31.49 11.03
CA TYR A 44 31.94 -30.26 11.55
C TYR A 44 32.21 -29.04 10.66
N TYR A 45 33.36 -28.98 9.98
CA TYR A 45 33.66 -27.90 9.05
C TYR A 45 32.81 -27.96 7.79
N ILE A 46 32.66 -29.15 7.19
CA ILE A 46 31.83 -29.34 6.00
C ILE A 46 30.37 -29.05 6.34
N SER A 47 29.91 -29.54 7.49
CA SER A 47 28.52 -29.35 7.90
C SER A 47 28.20 -27.90 8.24
N GLY A 48 29.09 -27.20 8.95
CA GLY A 48 28.97 -25.75 9.17
C GLY A 48 28.97 -24.96 7.86
N GLY A 49 29.82 -25.35 6.90
CA GLY A 49 29.83 -24.76 5.56
C GLY A 49 28.52 -24.94 4.80
N LEU A 50 27.94 -26.15 4.84
CA LEU A 50 26.64 -26.44 4.24
C LEU A 50 25.51 -25.66 4.90
N PHE A 51 25.51 -25.53 6.23
CA PHE A 51 24.53 -24.71 6.94
C PHE A 51 24.55 -23.24 6.46
N ILE A 52 25.73 -22.65 6.34
CA ILE A 52 25.88 -21.27 5.84
C ILE A 52 25.44 -21.16 4.39
N LEU A 53 25.84 -22.11 3.54
CA LEU A 53 25.44 -22.14 2.13
C LEU A 53 23.93 -22.24 1.97
N ASP A 54 23.28 -23.17 2.66
CA ASP A 54 21.83 -23.36 2.64
C ASP A 54 21.11 -22.09 3.09
N MET A 55 21.62 -21.42 4.13
CA MET A 55 21.06 -20.16 4.60
C MET A 55 21.15 -19.07 3.53
N VAL A 56 22.30 -18.94 2.86
CA VAL A 56 22.49 -17.98 1.75
C VAL A 56 21.54 -18.29 0.58
N VAL A 57 21.46 -19.57 0.17
CA VAL A 57 20.60 -20.00 -0.94
C VAL A 57 19.12 -19.80 -0.59
N ALA A 58 18.70 -20.15 0.61
CA ALA A 58 17.32 -19.99 1.06
C ALA A 58 16.92 -18.52 1.12
N TYR A 59 17.80 -17.63 1.62
CA TYR A 59 17.54 -16.19 1.58
C TYR A 59 17.50 -15.64 0.16
N ALA A 60 18.43 -16.04 -0.71
CA ALA A 60 18.40 -15.63 -2.12
C ALA A 60 17.11 -16.08 -2.83
N LEU A 61 16.64 -17.30 -2.52
CA LEU A 61 15.39 -17.82 -3.06
C LEU A 61 14.18 -17.05 -2.52
N LEU A 62 14.14 -16.74 -1.22
CA LEU A 62 13.08 -15.92 -0.63
C LEU A 62 12.99 -14.54 -1.32
N GLU A 63 14.13 -13.89 -1.55
CA GLU A 63 14.19 -12.61 -2.25
C GLU A 63 13.71 -12.72 -3.70
N ALA A 64 14.17 -13.74 -4.43
CA ALA A 64 13.76 -13.98 -5.81
C ALA A 64 12.24 -14.25 -5.92
N LEU A 65 11.68 -15.05 -5.01
CA LEU A 65 10.24 -15.30 -4.97
C LEU A 65 9.46 -14.04 -4.61
N THR A 66 9.93 -13.26 -3.64
CA THR A 66 9.30 -11.99 -3.25
C THR A 66 9.26 -11.02 -4.42
N TYR A 67 10.36 -10.89 -5.15
CA TYR A 67 10.46 -10.07 -6.36
C TYR A 67 9.58 -10.57 -7.51
N PHE A 68 9.44 -11.89 -7.67
CA PHE A 68 8.57 -12.48 -8.68
C PHE A 68 7.10 -12.25 -8.35
N PHE A 69 6.68 -12.57 -7.13
CA PHE A 69 5.28 -12.47 -6.71
C PHE A 69 4.80 -11.03 -6.53
N SER A 70 5.68 -10.10 -6.17
CA SER A 70 5.31 -8.69 -6.04
C SER A 70 4.69 -8.11 -7.31
N GLN A 71 5.05 -8.64 -8.48
CA GLN A 71 4.56 -8.17 -9.79
C GLN A 71 3.08 -8.49 -10.04
N PHE A 72 2.50 -9.42 -9.28
CA PHE A 72 1.09 -9.83 -9.43
C PHE A 72 0.15 -9.16 -8.43
N ILE A 73 0.68 -8.41 -7.45
CA ILE A 73 -0.13 -7.79 -6.39
C ILE A 73 -0.89 -6.58 -6.93
N LEU A 74 -0.28 -5.80 -7.83
CA LEU A 74 -0.88 -4.61 -8.44
C LEU A 74 -0.65 -4.65 -9.95
N PRO A 75 -1.65 -4.28 -10.77
CA PRO A 75 -1.48 -4.15 -12.22
C PRO A 75 -0.62 -2.92 -12.52
N ILE A 76 0.70 -3.12 -12.62
CA ILE A 76 1.68 -2.05 -12.82
C ILE A 76 2.47 -2.17 -14.12
N HIS A 77 2.99 -1.04 -14.58
CA HIS A 77 3.89 -1.02 -15.73
C HIS A 77 5.22 -1.70 -15.39
N PRO A 78 5.90 -2.34 -16.37
CA PRO A 78 7.16 -3.04 -16.15
C PRO A 78 8.28 -2.17 -15.54
N LYS A 79 8.23 -0.85 -15.76
CA LYS A 79 9.21 0.12 -15.24
C LYS A 79 9.10 0.31 -13.72
N ASP A 80 7.95 0.02 -13.12
CA ASP A 80 7.68 0.28 -11.70
C ASP A 80 7.84 -0.96 -10.80
N ARG A 81 8.31 -2.08 -11.37
CA ARG A 81 8.43 -3.38 -10.66
C ARG A 81 9.35 -3.31 -9.45
N GLY A 82 10.47 -2.59 -9.56
CA GLY A 82 11.40 -2.41 -8.45
C GLY A 82 10.80 -1.63 -7.28
N GLU A 83 9.83 -0.75 -7.56
CA GLU A 83 9.20 0.10 -6.55
C GLU A 83 8.19 -0.70 -5.71
N ILE A 84 7.46 -1.65 -6.31
CA ILE A 84 6.63 -2.59 -5.54
C ILE A 84 7.49 -3.49 -4.66
N TYR A 85 8.59 -4.03 -5.19
CA TYR A 85 9.47 -4.89 -4.40
C TYR A 85 9.96 -4.19 -3.13
N LYS A 86 10.40 -2.93 -3.24
CA LYS A 86 10.76 -2.12 -2.05
C LYS A 86 9.61 -2.01 -1.05
N ARG A 87 8.38 -1.81 -1.54
CA ARG A 87 7.18 -1.64 -0.69
C ARG A 87 6.77 -2.92 0.01
N VAL A 88 6.86 -4.06 -0.68
CA VAL A 88 6.61 -5.37 -0.09
C VAL A 88 7.66 -5.68 0.99
N ARG A 89 8.93 -5.35 0.73
CA ARG A 89 10.01 -5.54 1.70
C ARG A 89 9.82 -4.70 2.97
N ILE A 90 9.36 -3.46 2.81
CA ILE A 90 9.11 -2.52 3.91
C ILE A 90 7.84 -2.87 4.71
N PHE A 91 6.99 -3.75 4.17
CA PHE A 91 5.82 -4.24 4.88
C PHE A 91 6.17 -4.86 6.24
N GLU A 92 7.36 -5.46 6.37
CA GLU A 92 7.82 -6.17 7.57
C GLU A 92 8.52 -5.27 8.59
N THR A 93 9.11 -4.16 8.17
CA THR A 93 9.91 -3.28 9.04
C THR A 93 9.07 -2.25 9.80
N GLY A 94 7.76 -2.18 9.53
CA GLY A 94 6.85 -1.21 10.16
C GLY A 94 6.93 0.20 9.57
N GLU A 95 7.87 0.46 8.65
CA GLU A 95 7.98 1.73 7.90
C GLU A 95 6.98 1.80 6.71
N ARG A 96 5.93 0.98 6.76
CA ARG A 96 4.89 0.93 5.73
C ARG A 96 4.14 2.26 5.70
N GLY A 97 4.00 2.82 4.51
CA GLY A 97 3.13 3.97 4.26
C GLY A 97 1.67 3.61 4.11
N GLN A 98 0.84 4.64 4.00
CA GLN A 98 -0.59 4.54 3.73
C GLN A 98 -0.91 3.66 2.51
N THR A 99 -2.00 2.89 2.57
CA THR A 99 -2.54 2.14 1.41
C THR A 99 -3.95 2.61 1.13
N LEU A 100 -4.08 3.67 0.34
CA LEU A 100 -5.36 4.37 0.18
C LEU A 100 -6.01 4.03 -1.15
N PHE A 101 -7.34 3.92 -1.13
CA PHE A 101 -8.14 3.75 -2.32
C PHE A 101 -9.01 4.98 -2.54
N VAL A 102 -8.96 5.58 -3.73
CA VAL A 102 -9.74 6.77 -4.06
C VAL A 102 -10.78 6.37 -5.09
N LYS A 103 -12.05 6.48 -4.72
CA LYS A 103 -13.19 6.08 -5.55
C LYS A 103 -14.17 7.22 -5.68
N ASN A 104 -14.55 7.59 -6.90
CA ASN A 104 -15.51 8.67 -7.15
C ASN A 104 -15.13 9.99 -6.42
N GLY A 105 -13.84 10.33 -6.36
CA GLY A 105 -13.35 11.50 -5.63
C GLY A 105 -13.36 11.37 -4.10
N GLN A 106 -13.73 10.22 -3.54
CA GLN A 106 -13.70 9.97 -2.09
C GLN A 106 -12.51 9.10 -1.71
N VAL A 107 -11.75 9.53 -0.71
CA VAL A 107 -10.64 8.76 -0.14
C VAL A 107 -11.22 7.73 0.83
N ILE A 108 -11.16 6.45 0.46
CA ILE A 108 -11.51 5.33 1.32
C ILE A 108 -10.30 5.01 2.19
N LYS A 109 -10.44 5.26 3.49
CA LYS A 109 -9.40 5.02 4.48
C LYS A 109 -9.68 3.76 5.28
N HIS A 110 -8.66 2.95 5.49
CA HIS A 110 -8.70 1.88 6.49
C HIS A 110 -8.16 2.39 7.84
N PRO A 111 -8.75 1.97 8.98
CA PRO A 111 -8.31 2.40 10.30
C PRO A 111 -6.81 2.11 10.51
N GLY A 112 -6.06 3.13 10.95
CA GLY A 112 -4.63 3.02 11.20
C GLY A 112 -3.73 3.01 9.96
N GLU A 113 -4.27 3.28 8.76
CA GLU A 113 -3.45 3.53 7.57
C GLU A 113 -3.26 5.02 7.25
N GLU A 114 -4.08 5.91 7.83
CA GLU A 114 -4.02 7.36 7.58
C GLU A 114 -2.85 8.06 8.27
N ASP A 115 -2.44 7.57 9.43
CA ASP A 115 -1.30 8.14 10.18
C ASP A 115 0.06 7.65 9.67
N LYS A 116 0.05 6.73 8.70
CA LYS A 116 1.28 6.11 8.18
C LYS A 116 1.96 7.00 7.16
N ARG A 117 3.08 7.60 7.57
CA ARG A 117 3.92 8.49 6.76
C ARG A 117 5.05 7.79 5.98
N GLY A 118 5.04 6.45 5.92
CA GLY A 118 6.04 5.68 5.19
C GLY A 118 5.83 5.63 3.67
N LEU A 119 6.58 4.76 2.99
CA LEU A 119 6.40 4.50 1.55
C LEU A 119 5.06 3.75 1.32
N GLY A 120 4.11 4.43 0.66
CA GLY A 120 2.69 4.02 0.62
C GLY A 120 2.07 4.01 -0.79
N VAL A 121 1.07 3.19 -1.02
CA VAL A 121 0.45 3.05 -2.35
C VAL A 121 -0.92 3.73 -2.35
N ILE A 122 -1.18 4.55 -3.35
CA ILE A 122 -2.51 5.12 -3.61
C ILE A 122 -3.03 4.52 -4.90
N VAL A 123 -4.24 3.98 -4.86
CA VAL A 123 -4.94 3.48 -6.03
C VAL A 123 -6.14 4.38 -6.29
N LEU A 124 -6.14 5.03 -7.45
CA LEU A 124 -7.19 5.93 -7.89
C LEU A 124 -8.03 5.26 -8.98
N ASP A 125 -9.35 5.34 -8.83
CA ASP A 125 -10.31 5.00 -9.88
C ASP A 125 -10.08 5.86 -11.14
N THR A 126 -10.46 5.31 -12.29
CA THR A 126 -10.47 5.90 -13.64
C THR A 126 -10.99 7.34 -13.73
N ALA A 127 -11.87 7.75 -12.82
CA ALA A 127 -12.42 9.10 -12.77
C ALA A 127 -12.12 9.81 -11.46
N SER A 128 -10.99 9.54 -10.82
CA SER A 128 -10.57 10.19 -9.58
C SER A 128 -9.18 10.79 -9.69
N ALA A 129 -8.98 11.93 -9.04
CA ALA A 129 -7.69 12.56 -8.86
C ALA A 129 -7.50 12.98 -7.40
N VAL A 130 -6.26 13.10 -6.97
CA VAL A 130 -5.89 13.68 -5.67
C VAL A 130 -4.72 14.62 -5.81
N VAL A 131 -4.48 15.47 -4.81
CA VAL A 131 -3.26 16.27 -4.72
C VAL A 131 -2.41 15.71 -3.59
N LEU A 132 -1.14 15.46 -3.89
CA LEU A 132 -0.18 15.00 -2.89
C LEU A 132 0.60 16.18 -2.32
N ARG A 133 0.89 16.11 -1.03
CA ARG A 133 1.75 17.07 -0.33
C ARG A 133 2.60 16.36 0.72
N THR A 134 3.64 17.06 1.12
CA THR A 134 4.40 16.84 2.34
C THR A 134 4.08 17.98 3.31
N ASP A 135 4.65 17.96 4.51
CA ASP A 135 4.45 19.04 5.48
C ASP A 135 5.09 20.37 5.04
N THR A 136 6.03 20.32 4.10
CA THR A 136 6.78 21.48 3.62
C THR A 136 6.39 21.94 2.23
N GLU A 137 5.85 21.07 1.39
CA GLU A 137 5.55 21.39 -0.02
C GLU A 137 4.40 20.58 -0.62
N ILE A 138 3.72 21.18 -1.61
CA ILE A 138 2.75 20.48 -2.47
C ILE A 138 3.51 19.81 -3.61
N LYS A 139 3.40 18.48 -3.72
CA LYS A 139 4.06 17.68 -4.76
C LYS A 139 3.34 17.77 -6.11
N GLY A 140 2.02 17.89 -6.07
CA GLY A 140 1.19 18.12 -7.26
C GLY A 140 0.01 17.16 -7.40
N PRO A 141 -0.76 17.29 -8.49
CA PRO A 141 -1.91 16.44 -8.76
C PRO A 141 -1.49 15.07 -9.28
N VAL A 142 -2.26 14.05 -8.89
CA VAL A 142 -2.13 12.67 -9.32
C VAL A 142 -3.47 12.22 -9.89
N GLY A 143 -3.43 11.73 -11.12
CA GLY A 143 -4.61 11.23 -11.85
C GLY A 143 -4.89 9.75 -11.61
N PRO A 144 -5.80 9.17 -12.42
CA PRO A 144 -6.21 7.78 -12.30
C PRO A 144 -5.08 6.76 -12.40
N GLY A 145 -5.23 5.62 -11.71
CA GLY A 145 -4.27 4.52 -11.72
C GLY A 145 -3.58 4.31 -10.38
N VAL A 146 -2.40 3.67 -10.40
CA VAL A 146 -1.62 3.37 -9.20
C VAL A 146 -0.50 4.39 -9.08
N LYS A 147 -0.42 5.07 -7.93
CA LYS A 147 0.67 5.98 -7.58
C LYS A 147 1.37 5.52 -6.32
N PHE A 148 2.69 5.56 -6.42
CA PHE A 148 3.63 5.32 -5.34
C PHE A 148 3.92 6.64 -4.62
N THR A 149 3.67 6.69 -3.31
CA THR A 149 4.02 7.84 -2.46
C THR A 149 5.41 7.67 -1.88
N ASP A 150 6.11 8.79 -1.75
CA ASP A 150 7.37 8.89 -1.03
C ASP A 150 7.15 8.96 0.48
N LYS A 151 8.24 8.96 1.24
CA LYS A 151 8.20 9.18 2.69
C LYS A 151 7.61 10.56 2.98
N ASP A 152 6.75 10.62 4.00
CA ASP A 152 6.05 11.82 4.48
C ASP A 152 5.09 12.46 3.45
N GLU A 153 4.84 11.78 2.32
CA GLU A 153 3.87 12.21 1.32
C GLU A 153 2.47 11.66 1.60
N TYR A 154 1.48 12.53 1.58
CA TYR A 154 0.08 12.22 1.91
C TYR A 154 -0.91 13.03 1.07
N ILE A 155 -2.18 12.62 1.08
CA ILE A 155 -3.24 13.30 0.35
C ILE A 155 -3.56 14.63 1.05
N ALA A 156 -3.53 15.72 0.28
CA ALA A 156 -3.84 17.04 0.80
C ALA A 156 -5.30 17.10 1.30
N ASN A 157 -5.45 17.33 2.61
CA ASN A 157 -6.74 17.48 3.29
C ASN A 157 -7.70 16.29 3.09
N ASP A 158 -7.19 15.10 2.77
CA ASP A 158 -8.00 13.89 2.51
C ASP A 158 -9.08 14.06 1.41
N LEU A 159 -8.90 15.05 0.53
CA LEU A 159 -9.85 15.39 -0.51
C LEU A 159 -9.40 14.80 -1.84
N GLY A 160 -10.27 13.97 -2.42
CA GLY A 160 -10.20 13.59 -3.82
C GLY A 160 -11.15 14.44 -4.67
N VAL A 161 -10.89 14.45 -5.97
CA VAL A 161 -11.70 15.12 -6.97
C VAL A 161 -12.28 14.07 -7.90
N ASP A 162 -13.59 14.11 -8.11
CA ASP A 162 -14.26 13.33 -9.15
C ASP A 162 -14.07 14.04 -10.50
N LEU A 163 -13.51 13.32 -11.47
CA LEU A 163 -13.19 13.82 -12.80
C LEU A 163 -14.39 13.69 -13.77
N ARG A 164 -15.50 13.10 -13.35
CA ARG A 164 -16.72 13.06 -14.18
C ARG A 164 -17.29 14.46 -14.34
N ALA A 165 -17.88 14.72 -15.52
CA ALA A 165 -18.55 15.97 -15.80
C ALA A 165 -19.70 16.21 -14.80
N GLN A 166 -19.56 17.24 -13.97
CA GLN A 166 -20.62 17.69 -13.07
C GLN A 166 -21.43 18.78 -13.78
N TRP A 167 -22.69 18.47 -14.09
CA TRP A 167 -23.61 19.42 -14.68
C TRP A 167 -24.36 20.15 -13.57
N GLN A 168 -23.94 21.38 -13.28
CA GLN A 168 -24.72 22.26 -12.42
C GLN A 168 -25.56 23.19 -13.28
N TYR A 169 -26.88 22.94 -13.31
CA TYR A 169 -27.81 23.83 -14.00
C TYR A 169 -28.09 25.05 -13.12
N ILE A 170 -27.52 26.19 -13.48
CA ILE A 170 -27.82 27.48 -12.85
C ILE A 170 -28.89 28.15 -13.70
N GLY A 171 -30.15 27.96 -13.32
CA GLY A 171 -31.31 28.57 -13.99
C GLY A 171 -32.46 28.78 -13.00
N PRO A 172 -33.42 29.67 -13.32
CA PRO A 172 -34.57 29.92 -12.45
C PRO A 172 -35.34 28.62 -12.23
N ALA A 173 -35.65 28.32 -10.96
CA ALA A 173 -36.47 27.16 -10.60
C ALA A 173 -37.77 27.20 -11.42
N ARG A 174 -38.14 26.07 -12.05
CA ARG A 174 -39.45 25.92 -12.72
C ARG A 174 -40.53 26.27 -11.71
N GLY A 175 -41.11 27.46 -11.85
CA GLY A 175 -42.06 28.04 -10.89
C GLY A 175 -41.86 29.53 -10.61
N ARG A 176 -40.69 30.13 -10.91
CA ARG A 176 -40.48 31.59 -10.88
C ARG A 176 -39.94 32.08 -12.22
N GLN A 177 -40.80 32.07 -13.23
CA GLN A 177 -40.62 32.90 -14.42
C GLN A 177 -41.87 33.77 -14.57
N SER A 178 -41.78 35.02 -14.12
CA SER A 178 -42.63 36.10 -14.63
C SER A 178 -41.74 37.31 -14.96
N LEU A 179 -40.77 37.10 -15.85
CA LEU A 179 -40.00 38.21 -16.46
C LEU A 179 -40.83 39.00 -17.50
N PHE A 180 -42.09 38.57 -17.72
CA PHE A 180 -43.07 39.17 -18.62
C PHE A 180 -44.47 39.18 -17.99
N GLU A 181 -44.61 39.63 -16.74
CA GLU A 181 -45.92 40.11 -16.31
C GLU A 181 -46.20 41.44 -17.04
N PRO A 182 -47.24 41.53 -17.88
CA PRO A 182 -47.63 42.83 -18.43
C PRO A 182 -48.08 43.70 -17.26
N LEU A 183 -47.45 44.87 -17.09
CA LEU A 183 -47.88 45.86 -16.11
C LEU A 183 -49.37 46.15 -16.32
N ALA A 184 -50.20 45.72 -15.38
CA ALA A 184 -51.62 46.06 -15.38
C ALA A 184 -51.74 47.58 -15.21
N PHE A 185 -52.10 48.28 -16.29
CA PHE A 185 -52.42 49.70 -16.22
C PHE A 185 -53.72 49.86 -15.42
N PRO A 186 -53.76 50.72 -14.39
CA PRO A 186 -54.98 50.97 -13.63
C PRO A 186 -56.03 51.59 -14.54
N GLN A 187 -57.19 50.93 -14.65
CA GLN A 187 -58.34 51.49 -15.36
C GLN A 187 -58.87 52.69 -14.57
N PHE A 188 -58.80 53.88 -15.16
CA PHE A 188 -59.44 55.07 -14.63
C PHE A 188 -60.97 54.87 -14.68
N GLN A 189 -61.60 54.79 -13.51
CA GLN A 189 -63.05 54.94 -13.38
C GLN A 189 -63.41 56.39 -13.67
N THR A 190 -64.07 56.64 -14.80
CA THR A 190 -64.80 57.89 -15.03
C THR A 190 -66.17 57.78 -14.37
N LEU A 191 -66.48 58.77 -13.52
CA LEU A 191 -67.81 59.07 -12.98
C LEU A 191 -68.81 59.42 -14.07
#